data_AF-A0A931TTT1-F1
#
_entry.id   AF-A0A931TTT1-F1
#
_cell.length_a   1.000
_cell.length_b   1.000
_cell.length_c   1.000
_cell.angle_alpha   90.00
_cell.angle_beta   90.00
_cell.angle_gamma   90.00
#
_symmetry.space_group_name_H-M   'P 1'
#
loop_
_entity.id
_entity.type
_entity.pdbx_description
1 polymer ?
#
loop_
_entity_poly.entity_id
_entity_poly.type
_entity_poly.pdbx_seq_one_letter_code
_entity_poly.pdbx_strand_id
1 'polypeptide(L)' 'MEKKLSEIFIRVHRSYLINKNKITSRKSSSIFIGEKEILISRFYKNNLKEI' A
#
# COMPACT_ATOMS: atom_id res chain seq x y z
N MET A 1 -3.61 -21.47 -10.34
CA MET A 1 -3.22 -20.17 -10.96
C MET A 1 -3.55 -19.03 -9.97
N GLU A 2 -2.99 -19.08 -8.76
CA GLU A 2 -3.53 -18.32 -7.60
C GLU A 2 -2.53 -17.36 -6.93
N LYS A 3 -1.23 -17.39 -7.30
CA LYS A 3 -0.20 -16.59 -6.63
C LYS A 3 -0.22 -15.09 -6.95
N LYS A 4 -0.78 -14.68 -8.09
CA LYS A 4 -0.64 -13.31 -8.62
C LYS A 4 -1.39 -12.24 -7.82
N LEU A 5 -2.43 -12.62 -7.07
CA LEU A 5 -3.24 -11.65 -6.33
C LEU A 5 -2.47 -11.07 -5.13
N SER A 6 -1.64 -11.85 -4.47
CA SER A 6 -0.88 -11.38 -3.30
C SER A 6 0.21 -10.36 -3.65
N GLU A 7 0.72 -10.37 -4.88
CA GLU A 7 1.86 -9.54 -5.28
C GLU A 7 1.43 -8.10 -5.61
N ILE A 8 0.21 -7.91 -6.11
CA ILE A 8 -0.32 -6.60 -6.51
C ILE A 8 -0.98 -5.83 -5.37
N PHE A 9 -1.24 -6.48 -4.24
CA PHE A 9 -1.81 -5.84 -3.06
C PHE A 9 -0.76 -5.68 -1.97
N ILE A 10 -0.83 -4.58 -1.24
CA ILE A 10 -0.02 -4.36 -0.04
C ILE A 10 -0.90 -3.92 1.12
N ARG A 11 -0.61 -4.46 2.29
CA ARG A 11 -1.26 -4.06 3.53
C ARG A 11 -0.50 -2.91 4.17
N VAL A 12 -1.19 -1.79 4.33
CA VAL A 12 -0.63 -0.57 4.94
C VAL A 12 -1.29 -0.18 6.26
N HIS A 13 -2.40 -0.84 6.58
CA HIS A 13 -3.11 -0.67 7.84
C HIS A 13 -3.73 -2.00 8.26
N ARG A 14 -4.04 -2.13 9.55
CA ARG A 14 -4.77 -3.30 10.05
C ARG A 14 -6.11 -3.52 9.32
N SER A 15 -6.73 -2.45 8.84
CA SER A 15 -8.03 -2.50 8.14
C SER A 15 -7.95 -2.19 6.64
N TYR A 16 -6.76 -1.91 6.09
CA TYR A 16 -6.64 -1.48 4.69
C TYR A 16 -5.59 -2.27 3.92
N LEU A 17 -6.04 -2.76 2.75
CA LEU A 17 -5.23 -3.38 1.71
C LEU A 17 -5.36 -2.52 0.45
N ILE A 18 -4.24 -2.21 -0.20
CA ILE A 18 -4.22 -1.31 -1.36
C ILE A 18 -3.47 -1.91 -2.52
N ASN A 19 -3.97 -1.64 -3.71
CA ASN A 19 -3.41 -2.14 -4.95
C ASN A 19 -2.20 -1.28 -5.36
N LYS A 20 -1.02 -1.91 -5.42
CA LYS A 20 0.26 -1.28 -5.78
C LYS A 20 0.21 -0.60 -7.15
N ASN A 21 -0.49 -1.19 -8.11
CA ASN A 21 -0.59 -0.67 -9.48
C ASN A 21 -1.46 0.59 -9.58
N LYS A 22 -2.26 0.89 -8.56
CA LYS A 22 -3.09 2.10 -8.48
C LYS A 22 -2.45 3.20 -7.63
N ILE A 23 -1.26 2.97 -7.09
CA ILE A 23 -0.55 3.98 -6.32
C ILE A 23 -0.05 5.06 -7.28
N THR A 24 -0.48 6.29 -7.03
CA THR A 24 -0.09 7.45 -7.83
C THR A 24 1.16 8.12 -7.27
N SER A 25 1.27 8.19 -5.94
CA SER A 25 2.46 8.70 -5.26
C SER A 25 2.56 8.13 -3.85
N ARG A 26 3.76 8.13 -3.27
CA ARG A 26 4.01 7.66 -1.90
C ARG A 26 4.80 8.69 -1.11
N LYS A 27 4.45 8.81 0.16
CA LYS A 27 5.22 9.50 1.20
C LYS A 27 5.68 8.48 2.22
N SER A 28 6.60 8.90 3.09
CA SER A 28 7.11 8.03 4.16
C SER A 28 5.99 7.48 5.06
N SER A 29 4.90 8.21 5.27
CA SER A 29 3.79 7.85 6.18
C SER A 29 2.41 7.80 5.52
N SER A 30 2.29 8.10 4.23
CA SER A 30 1.02 7.98 3.49
C SER A 30 1.20 7.52 2.05
N ILE A 31 0.12 7.01 1.45
CA ILE A 31 0.06 6.65 0.03
C ILE A 31 -1.08 7.41 -0.62
N PHE A 32 -0.87 7.85 -1.86
CA PHE A 32 -1.84 8.53 -2.68
C PHE A 32 -2.36 7.58 -3.77
N ILE A 33 -3.67 7.45 -3.85
CA ILE A 33 -4.39 6.74 -4.91
C ILE A 33 -5.27 7.78 -5.61
N GLY A 34 -4.80 8.27 -6.76
CA GLY A 34 -5.33 9.48 -7.38
C GLY A 34 -5.23 10.66 -6.40
N GLU A 35 -6.37 11.22 -6.05
CA GLU A 35 -6.51 12.36 -5.14
C GLU A 35 -6.69 11.94 -3.67
N LYS A 36 -6.84 10.64 -3.41
CA LYS A 36 -7.12 10.13 -2.06
C LYS A 36 -5.83 9.78 -1.32
N GLU A 37 -5.64 10.38 -0.16
CA GLU A 37 -4.56 10.02 0.77
C GLU A 37 -4.99 8.92 1.74
N ILE A 38 -4.16 7.90 1.90
CA ILE A 38 -4.34 6.81 2.86
C ILE A 38 -3.13 6.79 3.80
N LEU A 39 -3.41 6.93 5.09
CA LEU A 39 -2.38 6.91 6.14
C LEU A 39 -1.90 5.49 6.41
N ILE A 40 -0.58 5.35 6.55
CA ILE A 40 0.07 4.07 6.84
C ILE A 40 0.27 3.94 8.34
N SER A 41 -0.13 2.82 8.90
CA SER A 41 0.16 2.50 10.30
C SER A 41 1.66 2.25 10.48
N ARG A 42 2.23 2.71 11.60
CA ARG A 42 3.68 2.60 11.89
C ARG A 42 4.21 1.17 11.75
N PHE A 43 3.39 0.18 12.11
CA PHE A 43 3.71 -1.24 12.00
C PHE A 43 3.88 -1.73 10.56
N TYR A 44 3.14 -1.16 9.61
CA TYR A 44 3.15 -1.55 8.19
C TYR A 44 4.04 -0.66 7.32
N LYS A 45 4.68 0.35 7.92
CA LYS A 45 5.56 1.30 7.23
C LYS A 45 6.77 0.61 6.59
N ASN A 46 7.23 -0.49 7.16
CA ASN A 46 8.39 -1.23 6.65
C ASN A 46 8.06 -2.00 5.36
N ASN A 47 6.82 -2.47 5.22
CA ASN A 47 6.36 -3.23 4.03
C ASN A 47 6.46 -2.39 2.74
N LEU A 48 6.47 -1.06 2.87
CA LEU A 48 6.56 -0.13 1.75
C LEU A 48 7.97 0.13 1.24
N LYS A 49 9.00 -0.31 1.99
CA LYS A 49 10.38 -0.19 1.54
C LYS A 49 10.71 -1.14 0.39
N GLU A 50 9.90 -2.18 0.21
CA GLU A 50 10.11 -3.24 -0.78
C GLU A 50 9.32 -3.03 -2.08
N ILE A 51 8.66 -1.87 -2.24
CA ILE A 51 7.98 -1.44 -3.48
C ILE A 51 8.77 -0.32 -4.14
#